data_AF-A0A946EQB0-F1
#
_entry.id   AF-A0A946EQB0-F1
#
_cell.length_a   1.000
_cell.length_b   1.000
_cell.length_c   1.000
_cell.angle_alpha   90.00
_cell.angle_beta   90.00
_cell.angle_gamma   90.00
#
_symmetry.space_group_name_H-M   'P 1'
#
loop_
_entity.id
_entity.type
_entity.pdbx_description
1 polymer ?
#
loop_
_entity_poly.entity_id
_entity_poly.type
_entity_poly.pdbx_seq_one_letter_code
_entity_poly.pdbx_strand_id
1 'polypeptide(L)'
;MKNAILGVLLTIAAGLPLSAFQLSDDDLGPPPPPAEVGPRISFDQLTHDWGTVLQGAKVEHTYRFSNTGSSVLRITNVKPG
;
A
#
# COMPACT_ATOMS: atom_id res chain seq x y z
N MET A 1 -32.01 -0.68 -23.06
CA MET A 1 -32.73 0.57 -23.39
C MET A 1 -33.90 0.73 -22.43
N LYS A 2 -33.88 1.82 -21.65
CA LYS A 2 -35.02 2.48 -20.97
C LYS A 2 -35.90 1.63 -20.05
N ASN A 3 -35.63 1.70 -18.76
CA ASN A 3 -36.54 1.35 -17.68
C ASN A 3 -36.76 2.60 -16.83
N ALA A 4 -37.81 3.35 -17.18
CA ALA A 4 -38.33 4.49 -16.43
C ALA A 4 -39.10 3.95 -15.21
N ILE A 5 -38.67 4.35 -14.01
CA ILE A 5 -39.31 3.99 -12.74
C ILE A 5 -40.46 4.96 -12.45
N LEU A 6 -41.60 4.34 -12.19
CA LEU A 6 -42.92 4.91 -11.95
C LEU A 6 -43.07 5.34 -10.48
N GLY A 7 -43.51 6.59 -10.29
CA GLY A 7 -44.57 6.96 -9.34
C GLY A 7 -44.33 6.76 -7.84
N VAL A 8 -43.91 7.85 -7.20
CA VAL A 8 -43.95 8.13 -5.75
C VAL A 8 -45.32 7.87 -5.12
N LEU A 9 -45.35 7.26 -3.93
CA LEU A 9 -46.39 7.55 -2.92
C LEU A 9 -45.88 7.24 -1.49
N LEU A 10 -45.40 8.27 -0.78
CA LEU A 10 -45.57 8.36 0.67
C LEU A 10 -45.40 9.82 1.14
N THR A 11 -46.53 10.53 1.23
CA THR A 11 -46.64 11.76 2.00
C THR A 11 -46.87 11.40 3.46
N ILE A 12 -45.91 11.70 4.35
CA ILE A 12 -46.22 12.03 5.75
C ILE A 12 -45.49 13.33 6.08
N ALA A 13 -46.29 14.32 6.43
CA ALA A 13 -45.90 15.65 6.84
C ALA A 13 -45.47 15.65 8.32
N ALA A 14 -44.33 16.27 8.63
CA ALA A 14 -44.07 16.95 9.90
C ALA A 14 -42.76 17.76 9.82
N GLY A 15 -42.86 19.01 9.35
CA GLY A 15 -42.25 20.18 9.99
C GLY A 15 -40.78 20.15 10.43
N LEU A 16 -39.85 19.73 9.59
CA LEU A 16 -38.47 20.21 9.59
C LEU A 16 -38.12 20.49 8.12
N PRO A 17 -37.51 21.64 7.76
CA PRO A 17 -36.94 21.77 6.43
C PRO A 17 -35.85 20.69 6.32
N LEU A 18 -36.15 19.63 5.56
CA LEU A 18 -35.22 18.53 5.23
C LEU A 18 -34.05 19.02 4.33
N SER A 19 -33.81 20.33 4.27
CA SER A 19 -32.90 21.00 3.35
C SER A 19 -31.57 21.39 3.98
N ALA A 20 -31.25 20.95 5.20
CA ALA A 20 -30.04 21.40 5.90
C ALA A 20 -29.13 20.28 6.44
N PHE A 21 -29.21 19.08 5.88
CA PHE A 21 -28.12 18.11 6.00
C PHE A 21 -27.69 17.65 4.61
N GLN A 22 -27.22 18.60 3.81
CA GLN A 22 -26.36 18.28 2.67
C GLN A 22 -24.98 17.98 3.25
N LEU A 23 -24.66 16.71 3.44
CA LEU A 23 -23.32 16.25 3.77
C LEU A 23 -22.46 16.49 2.53
N SER A 24 -21.87 17.67 2.41
CA SER A 24 -21.00 18.02 1.29
C SER A 24 -19.71 17.21 1.40
N ASP A 25 -19.32 16.51 0.34
CA ASP A 25 -18.05 15.76 0.28
C ASP A 25 -16.82 16.67 0.51
N ASP A 26 -17.00 17.98 0.35
CA ASP A 26 -16.00 19.02 0.63
C ASP A 26 -15.71 19.26 2.14
N ASP A 27 -16.53 18.71 3.05
CA ASP A 27 -16.29 18.76 4.52
C ASP A 27 -15.57 17.51 5.05
N LEU A 28 -15.20 16.58 4.16
CA LEU A 28 -14.22 15.55 4.48
C LEU A 28 -12.88 16.27 4.60
N GLY A 29 -12.42 16.51 5.83
CA GLY A 29 -11.15 17.16 6.11
C GLY A 29 -9.96 16.59 5.30
N PRO A 30 -8.77 17.20 5.42
CA PRO A 30 -7.63 16.82 4.59
C PRO A 30 -7.44 15.31 4.55
N PRO A 31 -7.11 14.73 3.37
CA PRO A 31 -6.96 13.29 3.24
C PRO A 31 -5.99 12.80 4.31
N PRO A 32 -6.26 11.62 4.91
CA PRO A 32 -5.36 11.08 5.90
C PRO A 32 -3.95 11.00 5.30
N PRO A 33 -2.91 11.30 6.08
CA PRO A 33 -1.54 11.18 5.60
C PRO A 33 -1.33 9.76 5.05
N PRO A 34 -0.46 9.59 4.03
CA PRO A 34 -0.11 8.27 3.54
C PRO A 34 0.25 7.35 4.71
N ALA A 35 -0.28 6.13 4.71
CA ALA A 35 0.04 5.17 5.75
C ALA A 35 1.55 4.93 5.80
N GLU A 36 2.14 5.03 6.98
CA GLU A 36 3.56 4.73 7.15
C GLU A 36 3.80 3.24 6.90
N VAL A 37 4.75 2.93 6.02
CA VAL A 37 5.18 1.57 5.75
C VAL A 37 6.40 1.33 6.63
N GLY A 38 6.29 0.41 7.59
CA GLY A 38 7.42 0.00 8.43
C GLY A 38 8.65 -0.42 7.61
N PRO A 39 9.80 -0.68 8.26
CA PRO A 39 11.04 -1.00 7.56
C PRO A 39 10.86 -2.24 6.68
N ARG A 40 11.24 -2.15 5.41
CA ARG A 40 11.04 -3.21 4.41
C ARG A 40 12.28 -3.39 3.57
N ILE A 41 12.85 -4.58 3.56
CA ILE A 41 14.01 -4.92 2.72
C ILE A 41 13.53 -5.51 1.39
N SER A 42 14.18 -5.10 0.29
CA SER A 42 14.02 -5.70 -1.03
C SER A 42 15.39 -5.98 -1.64
N PHE A 43 15.62 -7.19 -2.13
CA PHE A 43 16.87 -7.59 -2.78
C PHE A 43 16.72 -7.58 -4.30
N ASP A 44 17.78 -7.21 -5.00
CA ASP A 44 17.82 -7.28 -6.47
C ASP A 44 17.81 -8.74 -6.95
N GLN A 45 18.43 -9.63 -6.17
CA GLN A 45 18.51 -11.06 -6.41
C GLN A 45 18.54 -11.80 -5.07
N LEU A 46 17.82 -12.91 -4.96
CA LEU A 46 17.79 -13.75 -3.75
C LEU A 46 18.76 -14.94 -3.82
N THR A 47 19.15 -15.35 -5.03
CA THR A 47 19.95 -16.55 -5.27
C THR A 47 20.96 -16.29 -6.40
N HIS A 48 22.19 -16.74 -6.23
CA HIS A 48 23.20 -16.72 -7.28
C HIS A 48 23.60 -18.15 -7.65
N ASP A 49 23.61 -18.46 -8.94
CA ASP A 49 24.18 -19.71 -9.45
C ASP A 49 25.66 -19.50 -9.76
N TRP A 50 26.51 -20.27 -9.09
CA TRP A 50 27.95 -20.23 -9.27
C TRP A 50 28.43 -20.99 -10.51
N GLY A 51 27.59 -21.86 -11.07
CA GLY A 51 27.94 -22.72 -12.19
C GLY A 51 29.12 -23.63 -11.87
N THR A 52 30.09 -23.68 -12.79
CA THR A 52 31.32 -24.47 -12.61
C THR A 52 32.43 -23.61 -12.02
N VAL A 53 32.86 -23.95 -10.81
CA VAL A 53 33.97 -23.27 -10.13
C VAL A 53 35.15 -24.24 -10.01
N LEU A 54 36.36 -23.76 -10.32
CA LEU A 54 37.58 -24.55 -10.17
C LEU A 54 37.87 -24.79 -8.69
N GLN A 55 38.28 -26.02 -8.35
CA GLN A 55 38.68 -26.35 -6.98
C GLN A 55 39.83 -25.44 -6.51
N GLY A 56 39.67 -24.85 -5.33
CA GLY A 56 40.64 -23.93 -4.75
C GLY A 56 40.51 -22.48 -5.24
N ALA A 57 39.63 -22.19 -6.21
CA ALA A 57 39.35 -20.82 -6.60
C ALA A 57 38.49 -20.11 -5.56
N LYS A 58 38.84 -18.86 -5.24
CA LYS A 58 38.00 -17.96 -4.44
C LYS A 58 37.06 -17.22 -5.38
N VAL A 59 35.76 -17.36 -5.18
CA VAL A 59 34.72 -16.63 -5.91
C VAL A 59 33.90 -15.79 -4.94
N GLU A 60 33.47 -14.62 -5.39
CA GLU A 60 32.73 -13.66 -4.58
C GLU A 60 31.52 -13.15 -5.36
N HIS A 61 30.42 -12.90 -4.65
CA HIS A 61 29.22 -12.30 -5.20
C HIS A 61 28.65 -11.30 -4.21
N THR A 62 28.24 -10.13 -4.70
CA THR A 62 27.70 -9.06 -3.86
C THR A 62 26.20 -8.95 -4.08
N TYR A 63 25.43 -9.22 -3.02
CA TYR A 63 24.00 -8.95 -3.00
C TYR A 63 23.75 -7.48 -2.69
N ARG A 64 22.85 -6.86 -3.47
CA ARG A 64 22.37 -5.50 -3.24
C ARG A 64 20.93 -5.56 -2.75
N PHE A 65 20.61 -4.67 -1.82
CA PHE A 65 19.26 -4.51 -1.31
C PHE A 65 18.98 -3.04 -1.03
N SER A 66 17.69 -2.71 -1.01
CA SER A 66 17.18 -1.39 -0.69
C SER A 66 16.14 -1.48 0.44
N ASN A 67 16.09 -0.45 1.29
CA ASN A 67 14.97 -0.25 2.19
C ASN A 67 13.84 0.45 1.42
N THR A 68 12.75 -0.27 1.15
CA THR A 68 11.56 0.24 0.45
C THR A 68 10.44 0.67 1.39
N GLY A 69 10.68 0.60 2.71
CA GLY A 69 9.80 1.16 3.74
C GLY A 69 10.08 2.64 4.00
N SER A 70 9.21 3.28 4.78
CA SER A 70 9.37 4.67 5.23
C SER A 70 10.11 4.81 6.56
N SER A 71 10.34 3.70 7.29
CA SER A 71 11.09 3.70 8.55
C SER A 71 12.53 3.20 8.39
N VAL A 72 13.40 3.48 9.37
CA VAL A 72 14.81 3.04 9.38
C VAL A 72 14.92 1.51 9.45
N LEU A 73 15.62 0.91 8.49
CA LEU A 73 15.93 -0.52 8.47
C LEU A 73 17.30 -0.78 9.12
N ARG A 74 17.31 -1.38 10.31
CA ARG A 74 18.53 -1.74 11.06
C ARG A 74 18.89 -3.21 10.83
N ILE A 75 20.04 -3.47 10.24
CA ILE A 75 20.60 -4.83 10.10
C ILE A 75 21.35 -5.20 11.39
N THR A 76 20.98 -6.31 12.03
CA THR A 76 21.58 -6.77 13.29
C THR A 76 22.44 -8.01 13.15
N ASN A 77 22.24 -8.80 12.09
CA ASN A 77 23.00 -10.01 11.84
C ASN A 77 23.05 -10.32 10.34
N VAL A 78 24.16 -10.90 9.89
CA VAL A 78 24.34 -11.42 8.54
C VAL A 78 25.01 -12.78 8.66
N LYS A 79 24.53 -13.76 7.89
CA LYS A 79 25.12 -15.09 7.81
C LYS A 79 25.52 -15.38 6.36
N PRO A 80 26.75 -15.83 6.10
CA PRO A 80 27.06 -16.44 4.82
C PRO A 80 26.25 -17.73 4.66
N GLY A 81 25.75 -17.97 3.45
CA GLY A 81 25.09 -19.22 3.06
C GLY A 81 26.09 -20.31 2.68
#